data_AF-A0A1G1MI23-F1
#
_entry.id   AF-A0A1G1MI23-F1
#
_cell.length_a   1.000
_cell.length_b   1.000
_cell.length_c   1.000
_cell.angle_alpha   90.00
_cell.angle_beta   90.00
_cell.angle_gamma   90.00
#
_symmetry.space_group_name_H-M   'P 1'
#
loop_
_entity.id
_entity.type
_entity.pdbx_description
1 polymer ?
#
loop_
_entity_poly.entity_id
_entity_poly.type
_entity_poly.pdbx_seq_one_letter_code
_entity_poly.pdbx_strand_id
1 'polypeptide(L)' 'SVQLRVSLWDFYLMFGNIQQQSRPDHVTIRNFQGIYLSPQQAKALLNVLQQNVQQYETAFGEIRLEPKGETSIVQ' A
#
# COMPACT_ATOMS: atom_id res chain seq x y z
N SER A 1 -6.47 -3.35 1.06
CA SER A 1 -5.81 -2.26 1.78
C SER A 1 -4.37 -2.66 2.08
N VAL A 2 -3.47 -1.69 2.23
CA VAL A 2 -2.08 -1.94 2.63
C VAL A 2 -1.83 -1.21 3.94
N GLN A 3 -1.28 -1.91 4.93
CA GLN A 3 -0.81 -1.30 6.18
C GLN A 3 0.71 -1.22 6.14
N LEU A 4 1.27 -0.03 6.38
CA LEU A 4 2.69 0.21 6.45
C LEU A 4 3.08 0.46 7.91
N ARG A 5 4.00 -0.35 8.44
CA ARG A 5 4.71 -0.04 9.69
C ARG A 5 6.15 0.33 9.34
N VAL A 6 6.60 1.48 9.84
CA VAL A 6 7.94 2.00 9.59
C VAL A 6 8.75 1.92 10.88
N SER A 7 9.91 1.28 10.82
CA SER A 7 10.91 1.27 11.89
C SER A 7 12.23 1.85 11.36
N LEU A 8 13.19 2.15 12.26
CA LEU A 8 14.54 2.57 11.83
C LEU A 8 15.32 1.47 11.09
N TRP A 9 14.97 0.20 11.31
CA TRP A 9 15.76 -0.96 10.88
C TRP A 9 15.09 -1.75 9.75
N ASP A 10 13.77 -1.65 9.62
CA ASP A 10 12.98 -2.34 8.61
C ASP A 10 11.70 -1.57 8.25
N PHE A 11 11.18 -1.87 7.07
CA PHE A 11 9.86 -1.49 6.61
C PHE A 11 9.02 -2.77 6.56
N TYR A 12 7.85 -2.75 7.17
CA TYR A 12 6.92 -3.87 7.12
C TYR A 12 5.67 -3.47 6.34
N LEU A 13 5.49 -4.10 5.19
CA LEU A 13 4.32 -3.96 4.34
C LEU A 13 3.38 -5.14 4.59
N MET A 14 2.20 -4.86 5.14
CA MET A 14 1.18 -5.87 5.36
C MET A 14 0.02 -5.67 4.37
N PHE A 15 -0.20 -6.66 3.53
CA PHE A 15 -1.26 -6.66 2.53
C PHE A 15 -2.49 -7.38 3.09
N GLY A 16 -3.61 -6.66 3.12
CA GLY A 16 -4.90 -7.21 3.52
C GLY A 16 -5.94 -7.08 2.42
N ASN A 17 -6.77 -8.10 2.24
CA ASN A 17 -7.99 -7.96 1.45
C ASN A 17 -9.11 -7.40 2.35
N ILE A 18 -9.88 -6.47 1.80
CA ILE A 18 -11.11 -6.02 2.46
C ILE A 18 -12.21 -6.92 1.93
N GLN A 19 -12.65 -7.88 2.73
CA GLN A 19 -13.82 -8.66 2.38
C GLN A 19 -15.04 -7.93 2.93
N GLN A 20 -15.77 -7.24 2.04
CA GLN A 20 -17.11 -6.76 2.34
C GLN A 20 -18.04 -7.97 2.32
N GLN A 21 -18.21 -8.63 3.47
CA GLN A 21 -19.26 -9.62 3.65
C GLN A 21 -20.62 -8.90 3.54
N SER A 22 -21.65 -9.54 3.01
CA SER A 22 -22.98 -9.00 2.62
C SER A 22 -23.85 -8.35 3.72
N ARG A 23 -23.25 -7.75 4.76
CA ARG A 23 -23.92 -7.01 5.82
C ARG A 23 -23.22 -5.64 6.00
N PRO A 24 -23.94 -4.51 5.95
CA PRO A 24 -23.34 -3.17 5.85
C PRO A 24 -22.51 -2.70 7.06
N ASP A 25 -22.44 -3.47 8.15
CA ASP A 25 -21.81 -3.06 9.42
C ASP A 25 -20.51 -3.81 9.77
N HIS A 26 -20.05 -4.76 8.95
CA HIS A 26 -18.84 -5.54 9.26
C HIS A 26 -17.84 -5.51 8.10
N VAL A 27 -16.79 -4.70 8.27
CA VAL A 27 -15.60 -4.71 7.43
C VAL A 27 -14.53 -5.54 8.14
N THR A 28 -14.29 -6.76 7.67
CA THR A 28 -13.19 -7.60 8.17
C THR A 28 -12.01 -7.49 7.21
N ILE A 29 -10.88 -6.98 7.71
CA ILE A 29 -9.61 -6.97 6.97
C ILE A 29 -8.92 -8.30 7.27
N ARG A 30 -8.75 -9.18 6.26
CA ARG A 30 -7.89 -10.35 6.42
C ARG A 30 -6.51 -10.02 5.88
N ASN A 31 -5.53 -10.03 6.77
CA ASN A 31 -4.13 -9.86 6.43
C ASN A 31 -3.63 -11.19 5.84
N PHE A 32 -3.15 -11.16 4.59
CA PHE A 32 -2.78 -12.38 3.85
C PHE A 32 -1.26 -12.55 3.74
N GLN A 33 -0.51 -11.46 3.64
CA GLN A 33 0.94 -11.54 3.50
C GLN A 33 1.65 -10.29 4.04
N GLY A 34 2.74 -10.51 4.77
CA GLY A 34 3.64 -9.46 5.27
C GLY A 34 4.99 -9.54 4.57
N ILE A 35 5.51 -8.41 4.10
CA ILE A 35 6.82 -8.29 3.48
C ILE A 35 7.69 -7.40 4.36
N TYR A 36 8.83 -7.93 4.80
CA TYR A 36 9.88 -7.14 5.43
C TYR A 36 10.84 -6.63 4.36
N LEU A 37 11.16 -5.35 4.41
CA LEU A 37 12.10 -4.70 3.52
C LEU A 37 13.15 -3.96 4.33
N SER A 38 14.43 -4.12 3.99
CA SER A 38 15.47 -3.26 4.52
C SER A 38 15.40 -1.85 3.89
N PRO A 39 15.97 -0.80 4.51
CA PRO A 39 15.97 0.54 3.93
C PRO A 39 16.55 0.63 2.51
N GLN A 40 17.57 -0.17 2.21
CA GLN A 40 18.17 -0.23 0.88
C GLN A 40 17.21 -0.89 -0.13
N GLN A 41 16.51 -1.96 0.27
CA GLN A 41 15.50 -2.62 -0.56
C GLN A 41 14.30 -1.71 -0.82
N ALA A 42 13.84 -1.00 0.21
CA ALA A 42 12.76 -0.01 0.06
C ALA A 42 13.14 1.10 -0.92
N LYS A 43 14.39 1.60 -0.84
CA LYS A 43 14.90 2.61 -1.78
C LYS A 43 14.98 2.09 -3.22
N ALA A 44 15.47 0.87 -3.42
CA ALA A 44 15.51 0.24 -4.73
C ALA A 44 14.10 0.06 -5.32
N LEU A 45 13.17 -0.44 -4.51
CA LEU A 45 11.77 -0.61 -4.89
C LEU A 45 11.12 0.72 -5.28
N LEU A 46 11.35 1.78 -4.50
CA LEU A 46 10.84 3.12 -4.80
C LEU A 46 11.32 3.63 -6.16
N ASN A 47 12.62 3.49 -6.46
CA ASN A 47 13.17 3.93 -7.73
C ASN A 47 12.52 3.21 -8.93
N VAL A 48 12.35 1.89 -8.81
CA VAL A 48 11.69 1.08 -9.85
C VAL A 48 10.22 1.47 -9.97
N LEU A 49 9.51 1.64 -8.86
CA LEU A 49 8.09 2.03 -8.86
C LEU A 49 7.89 3.41 -9.50
N GLN A 50 8.74 4.40 -9.19
CA GLN A 50 8.67 5.72 -9.80
C GLN A 50 8.79 5.65 -11.33
N GLN A 51 9.77 4.88 -11.84
CA GLN A 51 9.94 4.70 -13.28
C GLN A 51 8.73 4.02 -13.92
N ASN A 52 8.18 2.97 -13.30
CA ASN A 52 7.02 2.25 -13.82
C ASN A 52 5.76 3.13 -13.82
N VAL A 53 5.52 3.90 -12.75
CA VAL A 53 4.39 4.84 -12.67
C VAL A 53 4.51 5.90 -13.75
N GLN A 54 5.68 6.52 -13.90
CA GLN A 54 5.89 7.55 -14.91
C GLN A 54 5.69 7.02 -16.34
N GLN A 55 6.18 5.81 -16.63
CA GLN A 55 5.94 5.14 -17.91
C GLN A 55 4.46 4.85 -18.14
N TYR A 56 3.76 4.36 -17.11
CA TYR A 56 2.33 4.10 -17.17
C TYR A 56 1.54 5.39 -17.46
N GLU A 57 1.84 6.48 -16.74
CA GLU A 57 1.15 7.76 -16.92
C GLU A 57 1.40 8.37 -18.29
N THR A 58 2.61 8.19 -18.84
CA THR A 58 2.94 8.63 -20.20
C THR A 58 2.15 7.84 -21.25
N ALA A 59 1.94 6.53 -21.03
CA ALA A 59 1.28 5.65 -21.99
C ALA A 59 -0.25 5.67 -21.91
N PHE A 60 -0.82 5.80 -20.70
CA PHE A 60 -2.24 5.59 -20.42
C PHE A 60 -2.94 6.80 -19.78
N GLY A 61 -2.18 7.83 -19.38
CA GLY A 61 -2.69 9.01 -18.68
C GLY A 61 -2.49 8.95 -17.16
N GLU A 62 -2.65 10.11 -16.52
CA GLU A 62 -2.36 10.34 -15.09
C GLU A 62 -3.14 9.39 -14.16
N ILE A 63 -2.44 8.81 -13.18
CA ILE A 63 -3.07 7.98 -12.15
C ILE A 63 -3.80 8.90 -11.18
N ARG A 64 -5.12 8.98 -11.32
CA ARG A 64 -5.95 9.73 -10.37
C ARG A 64 -6.12 8.95 -9.08
N LEU A 65 -5.33 9.33 -8.09
CA LEU A 65 -5.58 8.99 -6.70
C LEU A 65 -6.81 9.78 -6.25
N GLU A 66 -8.02 9.25 -6.53
CA GLU A 66 -9.22 9.78 -5.90
C GLU A 66 -8.99 9.79 -4.38
N PRO A 67 -9.22 10.90 -3.67
CA PRO A 67 -9.00 11.00 -2.24
C PRO A 67 -10.06 10.14 -1.54
N LYS A 68 -9.81 8.83 -1.45
CA LYS A 68 -10.49 7.97 -0.48
C LYS A 68 -9.97 8.41 0.89
N GLY A 69 -10.85 9.10 1.60
CA GLY A 69 -10.57 9.89 2.80
C GLY A 69 -9.76 9.16 3.86
N GLU A 70 -9.08 10.00 4.65
CA GLU A 70 -8.66 9.77 6.03
C GLU A 70 -8.71 8.32 6.52
N THR A 71 -7.63 7.57 6.27
CA THR A 71 -7.34 6.39 7.09
C THR A 71 -6.13 6.67 7.96
N SER A 72 -6.44 7.39 9.05
CA SER A 72 -5.96 7.20 10.42
C SER A 72 -4.75 6.28 10.58
N ILE A 73 -3.61 6.92 10.79
CA ILE A 73 -2.51 6.41 11.61
C ILE A 73 -3.07 5.90 12.95
N VAL A 74 -3.16 4.58 13.12
CA VAL A 74 -3.47 3.96 14.42
C VAL A 74 -2.17 3.76 15.20
N GLN A 75 -2.17 4.41 16.36
CA GLN A 75 -1.21 4.47 17.46
C GLN A 75 -0.81 3.09 18.01
#